data_AF-A0A9R0YGE6-F1
#
_entry.id   AF-A0A9R0YGE6-F1
#
_cell.length_a   1.000
_cell.length_b   1.000
_cell.length_c   1.000
_cell.angle_alpha   90.00
_cell.angle_beta   90.00
_cell.angle_gamma   90.00
#
_symmetry.space_group_name_H-M   'P 1'
#
loop_
_entity.id
_entity.type
_entity.pdbx_description
1 polymer ?
#
loop_
_entity_poly.entity_id
_entity_poly.type
_entity_poly.pdbx_seq_one_letter_code
_entity_poly.pdbx_strand_id
1 'polypeptide(L)'
;MCFMMDPALGRKTCYVQFPQRFDGIDLHDRYANRNIVFFDINMKGLDGIQGPMYVGTGCCFNRQALYGYDPVLTEADLEPNIVVKSCCGGRKKKSKSYMDNKNRMMKRTESSAPIFNMDDIEEGIEGYEDERSMLMSQKRLEKRFGQSPIFTASTFMTQGGIPPSTNPASLLKEAIHVISCGYEDKTEWGKDTEDILTGFKMHARGWISIYCMPPRPCFKGSAPINLSDRLNQVLRWALGSVEILFSRHCPIWYNYGGRLKLLERVAYINTIVYPLTSLPLIAYCVLPAICLLTNKFIIPVASIFATGILELRWSGVGIEDWWRNEQFWVIGGTSAHLFAVFQGLLKVLAGIDTNFTVTSKANDEDGDFAELYVFKWTSLLIPPTTVLVINLVGMVAGISYAINSGYQSWGPLFGKLFFSIWVILHLYPFLKGLMGKQNRTPTIVIVWSILLASIFSLLWVKIDPFISDTQKAVAMGQCGVNC
;
A
#
# COMPACT_ATOMS: atom_id res chain seq x y z
N MET A 1 -6.70 -6.11 -26.07
CA MET A 1 -7.22 -7.24 -26.87
C MET A 1 -6.19 -8.34 -27.08
N CYS A 2 -5.00 -8.06 -27.65
CA CYS A 2 -3.96 -9.06 -27.93
C CYS A 2 -3.79 -10.13 -26.81
N PHE A 3 -3.47 -9.72 -25.59
CA PHE A 3 -3.30 -10.65 -24.45
C PHE A 3 -4.54 -11.49 -24.10
N MET A 4 -5.74 -10.92 -24.22
CA MET A 4 -7.00 -11.62 -23.92
C MET A 4 -7.44 -12.56 -25.04
N MET A 5 -6.95 -12.34 -26.27
CA MET A 5 -7.24 -13.18 -27.44
C MET A 5 -6.18 -14.28 -27.65
N ASP A 6 -5.07 -14.24 -26.92
CA ASP A 6 -4.05 -15.27 -26.95
C ASP A 6 -4.64 -16.63 -26.50
N PRO A 7 -4.61 -17.69 -27.33
CA PRO A 7 -5.18 -18.98 -26.97
C PRO A 7 -4.54 -19.64 -25.74
N ALA A 8 -3.28 -19.34 -25.45
CA ALA A 8 -2.52 -19.91 -24.33
C ALA A 8 -2.70 -19.08 -23.04
N LEU A 9 -2.68 -17.75 -23.14
CA LEU A 9 -2.74 -16.85 -21.97
C LEU A 9 -4.15 -16.34 -21.67
N GLY A 10 -4.92 -15.96 -22.69
CA GLY A 10 -6.18 -15.25 -22.54
C GLY A 10 -7.24 -16.01 -21.73
N ARG A 11 -7.21 -17.35 -21.78
CA ARG A 11 -8.12 -18.21 -20.99
C ARG A 11 -7.87 -18.16 -19.47
N LYS A 12 -6.67 -17.74 -19.06
CA LYS A 12 -6.22 -17.68 -17.66
C LYS A 12 -6.07 -16.24 -17.16
N THR A 13 -6.16 -15.25 -18.04
CA THR A 13 -6.04 -13.84 -17.69
C THR A 13 -7.37 -13.29 -17.16
N CYS A 14 -7.36 -12.81 -15.91
CA CYS A 14 -8.52 -12.14 -15.31
C CYS A 14 -8.57 -10.64 -15.66
N TYR A 15 -7.42 -9.97 -15.77
CA TYR A 15 -7.35 -8.59 -16.23
C TYR A 15 -5.98 -8.23 -16.81
N VAL A 16 -5.97 -7.22 -17.68
CA VAL A 16 -4.75 -6.54 -18.12
C VAL A 16 -4.70 -5.17 -17.45
N GLN A 17 -3.68 -4.94 -16.63
CA GLN A 17 -3.42 -3.69 -15.93
C GLN A 17 -2.45 -2.83 -16.75
N PHE A 18 -2.77 -1.54 -16.86
CA PHE A 18 -1.90 -0.54 -17.48
C PHE A 18 -1.36 0.42 -16.42
N PRO A 19 -0.15 0.98 -16.60
CA PRO A 19 0.36 2.02 -15.72
C PRO A 19 -0.54 3.26 -15.79
N GLN A 20 -1.02 3.74 -14.65
CA GLN A 20 -1.63 5.05 -14.58
C GLN A 20 -0.52 6.10 -14.59
N ARG A 21 -0.53 6.97 -15.60
CA ARG A 21 0.36 8.14 -15.64
C ARG A 21 -0.42 9.38 -15.24
N PHE A 22 0.30 10.43 -14.85
CA PHE A 22 -0.31 11.68 -14.42
C PHE A 22 0.25 12.87 -15.19
N ASP A 23 -0.63 13.83 -15.48
CA ASP A 23 -0.28 15.14 -16.03
C ASP A 23 -0.43 16.22 -14.93
N GLY A 24 0.02 17.45 -15.21
CA GLY A 24 -0.09 18.57 -14.26
C GLY A 24 0.84 18.48 -13.04
N ILE A 25 1.94 17.73 -13.15
CA ILE A 25 2.91 17.55 -12.07
C ILE A 25 4.02 18.60 -12.20
N ASP A 26 4.43 19.17 -11.07
CA ASP A 26 5.60 20.05 -10.98
C ASP A 26 6.86 19.39 -11.58
N LEU A 27 7.73 20.20 -12.17
CA LEU A 27 9.01 19.81 -12.78
C LEU A 27 9.87 18.94 -11.84
N HIS A 28 9.82 19.20 -10.54
CA HIS A 28 10.66 18.54 -9.53
C HIS A 28 9.95 17.39 -8.78
N ASP A 29 8.69 17.10 -9.14
CA ASP A 29 7.81 16.12 -8.50
C ASP A 29 7.99 16.03 -6.97
N ARG A 30 7.88 17.18 -6.29
CA ARG A 30 8.20 17.31 -4.85
C ARG A 30 7.44 16.31 -3.96
N TYR A 31 6.27 15.84 -4.40
CA TYR A 31 5.40 14.95 -3.64
C TYR A 31 5.34 13.52 -4.20
N ALA A 32 6.28 13.15 -5.08
CA ALA A 32 6.35 11.82 -5.70
C ALA A 32 5.02 11.37 -6.34
N ASN A 33 4.28 12.31 -6.94
CA ASN A 33 2.95 12.07 -7.49
C ASN A 33 2.97 11.14 -8.70
N ARG A 34 4.09 11.03 -9.41
CA ARG A 34 4.23 10.10 -10.54
C ARG A 34 4.21 8.64 -10.11
N ASN A 35 4.56 8.35 -8.85
CA ASN A 35 4.64 7.00 -8.28
C ASN A 35 5.40 5.99 -9.18
N ILE A 36 6.51 6.44 -9.79
CA ILE A 36 7.24 5.70 -10.83
C ILE A 36 7.83 4.40 -10.29
N VAL A 37 8.39 4.41 -9.08
CA VAL A 37 8.97 3.21 -8.46
C VAL A 37 7.92 2.09 -8.37
N PHE A 38 6.71 2.40 -7.91
CA PHE A 38 5.64 1.42 -7.84
C PHE A 38 5.25 0.87 -9.23
N PHE A 39 5.02 1.75 -10.21
CA PHE A 39 4.56 1.33 -11.54
C PHE A 39 5.67 0.71 -12.42
N ASP A 40 6.92 1.14 -12.29
CA ASP A 40 7.99 0.79 -13.24
C ASP A 40 9.04 -0.16 -12.66
N ILE A 41 9.01 -0.42 -11.35
CA ILE A 41 9.83 -1.43 -10.67
C ILE A 41 8.91 -2.53 -10.11
N ASN A 42 8.04 -2.19 -9.15
CA ASN A 42 7.28 -3.19 -8.40
C ASN A 42 6.27 -3.94 -9.29
N MET A 43 5.40 -3.23 -10.02
CA MET A 43 4.39 -3.87 -10.87
C MET A 43 5.01 -4.76 -11.96
N LYS A 44 6.14 -4.35 -12.55
CA LYS A 44 6.89 -5.19 -13.51
C LYS A 44 7.47 -6.44 -12.83
N GLY A 45 7.98 -6.31 -11.61
CA GLY A 45 8.49 -7.44 -10.83
C GLY A 45 7.40 -8.49 -10.56
N LEU A 46 6.19 -8.04 -10.18
CA LEU A 46 5.05 -8.94 -9.93
C LEU A 46 4.50 -9.61 -11.19
N ASP A 47 4.63 -8.96 -12.35
CA ASP A 47 4.20 -9.52 -13.64
C ASP A 47 4.89 -10.85 -13.96
N GLY A 48 6.12 -11.07 -13.46
CA GLY A 48 6.85 -12.32 -13.62
C GLY A 48 6.35 -13.48 -12.74
N ILE A 49 5.46 -13.24 -11.77
CA ILE A 49 4.98 -14.24 -10.81
C ILE A 49 3.57 -14.69 -11.17
N GLN A 50 2.56 -13.89 -10.82
CA GLN A 50 1.15 -14.16 -11.12
C GLN A 50 0.45 -12.97 -11.76
N GLY A 51 1.14 -11.84 -11.89
CA GLY A 51 0.63 -10.62 -12.49
C GLY A 51 0.58 -9.45 -11.49
N PRO A 52 0.38 -8.21 -11.98
CA PRO A 52 0.22 -7.04 -11.14
C PRO A 52 -1.08 -7.08 -10.34
N MET A 53 -1.12 -6.36 -9.21
CA MET A 53 -2.34 -6.13 -8.43
C MET A 53 -3.26 -5.13 -9.15
N TYR A 54 -4.57 -5.19 -8.89
CA TYR A 54 -5.52 -4.20 -9.41
C TYR A 54 -5.45 -2.91 -8.59
N VAL A 55 -5.29 -1.76 -9.27
CA VAL A 55 -5.09 -0.45 -8.63
C VAL A 55 -6.23 0.56 -8.87
N GLY A 56 -7.40 0.09 -9.30
CA GLY A 56 -8.61 0.92 -9.42
C GLY A 56 -8.81 1.65 -10.76
N THR A 57 -7.87 1.54 -11.70
CA THR A 57 -8.00 2.19 -13.02
C THR A 57 -7.16 1.50 -14.09
N GLY A 58 -7.40 1.83 -15.36
CA GLY A 58 -6.60 1.38 -16.48
C GLY A 58 -6.58 -0.14 -16.62
N CYS A 59 -7.73 -0.78 -16.45
CA CYS A 59 -7.87 -2.24 -16.48
C CYS A 59 -8.93 -2.70 -17.47
N CYS A 60 -8.63 -3.81 -18.15
CA CYS A 60 -9.61 -4.56 -18.94
C CYS A 60 -9.86 -5.91 -18.25
N PHE A 61 -11.03 -6.06 -17.63
CA PHE A 61 -11.40 -7.27 -16.90
C PHE A 61 -12.07 -8.32 -17.79
N ASN A 62 -11.79 -9.58 -17.48
CA ASN A 62 -12.54 -10.72 -17.98
C ASN A 62 -13.86 -10.82 -17.20
N ARG A 63 -14.98 -10.77 -17.94
CA ARG A 63 -16.35 -10.84 -17.41
C ARG A 63 -16.57 -12.07 -16.52
N GLN A 64 -16.08 -13.23 -16.95
CA GLN A 64 -16.25 -14.48 -16.20
C GLN A 64 -15.48 -14.47 -14.88
N ALA A 65 -14.27 -13.90 -14.89
CA ALA A 65 -13.48 -13.73 -13.68
C ALA A 65 -14.18 -12.81 -12.67
N LEU A 66 -14.79 -11.70 -13.12
CA LEU A 66 -15.55 -10.76 -12.27
C LEU A 66 -16.76 -11.42 -11.63
N TYR A 67 -17.50 -12.24 -12.38
CA TYR A 67 -18.59 -13.06 -11.85
C TYR A 67 -18.12 -14.15 -10.89
N GLY A 68 -16.82 -14.43 -10.88
CA GLY A 68 -16.15 -15.33 -9.95
C GLY A 68 -16.14 -16.78 -10.39
N TYR A 69 -16.17 -17.04 -11.69
CA TYR A 69 -15.84 -18.35 -12.23
C TYR A 69 -14.33 -18.61 -12.08
N ASP A 70 -13.97 -19.90 -12.03
CA ASP A 70 -12.57 -20.33 -11.97
C ASP A 70 -11.94 -20.29 -13.37
N PRO A 71 -10.60 -20.10 -13.47
CA PRO A 71 -9.91 -20.13 -14.76
C PRO A 71 -9.89 -21.54 -15.34
N VAL A 72 -9.89 -21.63 -16.67
CA VAL A 72 -9.68 -22.89 -17.39
C VAL A 72 -8.17 -23.21 -17.40
N LEU A 73 -7.75 -24.08 -16.50
CA LEU A 73 -6.35 -24.49 -16.30
C LEU A 73 -6.03 -25.81 -17.01
N THR A 74 -4.80 -25.92 -17.53
CA THR A 74 -4.25 -27.16 -18.09
C THR A 74 -3.59 -28.01 -17.00
N GLU A 75 -3.28 -29.28 -17.30
CA GLU A 75 -2.58 -30.15 -16.36
C GLU A 75 -1.24 -29.59 -15.87
N ALA A 76 -0.54 -28.84 -16.72
CA ALA A 76 0.74 -28.21 -16.38
C ALA A 76 0.57 -27.09 -15.34
N ASP A 77 -0.54 -26.35 -15.38
CA ASP A 77 -0.82 -25.29 -14.40
C ASP A 77 -1.18 -25.85 -13.01
N LEU A 78 -1.64 -27.10 -12.97
CA LEU A 78 -2.01 -27.79 -11.74
C LEU A 78 -0.80 -28.40 -11.03
N GLU A 79 0.39 -28.39 -11.65
CA GLU A 79 1.60 -28.86 -10.98
C GLU A 79 2.01 -27.89 -9.85
N PRO A 80 2.22 -28.39 -8.62
CA PRO A 80 2.61 -27.54 -7.52
C PRO A 80 4.00 -26.95 -7.77
N ASN A 81 4.12 -25.62 -7.63
CA ASN A 81 5.39 -24.92 -7.76
C ASN A 81 6.48 -25.56 -6.86
N ILE A 82 7.56 -25.98 -7.51
CA ILE A 82 8.63 -26.86 -6.99
C ILE A 82 9.49 -26.20 -5.88
N VAL A 83 9.26 -24.93 -5.55
CA VAL A 83 10.16 -24.14 -4.68
C VAL A 83 10.21 -24.65 -3.23
N VAL A 84 9.23 -25.40 -2.74
CA VAL A 84 9.26 -25.96 -1.36
C VAL A 84 10.00 -27.30 -1.28
N LYS A 85 10.35 -27.94 -2.40
CA LYS A 85 11.03 -29.26 -2.38
C LYS A 85 12.54 -29.23 -2.14
N SER A 86 13.18 -28.06 -2.18
CA SER A 86 14.65 -27.97 -2.11
C SER A 86 15.24 -27.73 -0.72
N CYS A 87 14.44 -27.41 0.30
CA CYS A 87 14.96 -27.13 1.65
C CYS A 87 14.72 -28.25 2.68
N CYS A 88 13.92 -29.26 2.35
CA CYS A 88 13.72 -30.44 3.21
C CYS A 88 13.76 -31.70 2.33
N GLY A 89 14.74 -32.57 2.60
CA GLY A 89 15.10 -33.73 1.80
C GLY A 89 13.92 -34.59 1.31
N GLY A 90 14.13 -35.19 0.14
CA GLY A 90 13.08 -35.82 -0.66
C GLY A 90 12.28 -36.92 0.04
N ARG A 91 10.97 -36.90 -0.22
CA ARG A 91 10.13 -38.11 -0.25
C ARG A 91 9.32 -38.13 -1.54
N LYS A 92 9.75 -38.94 -2.50
CA LYS A 92 8.89 -39.42 -3.60
C LYS A 92 7.95 -40.50 -3.02
N LYS A 93 6.76 -40.09 -2.61
CA LYS A 93 5.54 -40.92 -2.71
C LYS A 93 4.45 -40.00 -3.24
N LYS A 94 4.10 -40.13 -4.53
CA LYS A 94 2.84 -39.57 -5.03
C LYS A 94 1.74 -40.32 -4.28
N SER A 95 1.15 -39.70 -3.27
CA SER A 95 0.09 -40.31 -2.45
C SER A 95 -1.19 -40.44 -3.30
N LYS A 96 -2.02 -41.45 -3.00
CA LYS A 96 -3.35 -41.62 -3.61
C LYS A 96 -4.20 -40.35 -3.46
N SER A 97 -4.06 -39.65 -2.33
CA SER A 97 -4.67 -38.35 -2.03
C SER A 97 -4.24 -37.23 -3.00
N TYR A 98 -2.98 -37.18 -3.45
CA TYR A 98 -2.53 -36.19 -4.44
C TYR A 98 -3.17 -36.43 -5.82
N MET A 99 -3.26 -37.69 -6.25
CA MET A 99 -3.92 -38.02 -7.51
C MET A 99 -5.43 -37.79 -7.45
N ASP A 100 -6.07 -38.09 -6.32
CA ASP A 100 -7.50 -37.78 -6.10
C ASP A 100 -7.76 -36.27 -6.12
N ASN A 101 -6.89 -35.47 -5.49
CA ASN A 101 -7.01 -34.02 -5.52
C ASN A 101 -6.80 -33.46 -6.94
N LYS A 102 -5.80 -33.96 -7.68
CA LYS A 102 -5.57 -33.58 -9.09
C LYS A 102 -6.79 -33.92 -9.96
N ASN A 103 -7.34 -35.13 -9.84
CA ASN A 103 -8.52 -35.56 -10.60
C ASN A 103 -9.78 -34.75 -10.22
N ARG A 104 -9.98 -34.46 -8.92
CA ARG A 104 -11.05 -33.59 -8.43
C ARG A 104 -10.88 -32.15 -8.93
N MET A 105 -9.65 -31.65 -9.02
CA MET A 105 -9.32 -30.33 -9.54
C MET A 105 -9.55 -30.23 -11.06
N MET A 106 -9.22 -31.28 -11.82
CA MET A 106 -9.48 -31.32 -13.27
C MET A 106 -10.98 -31.34 -13.56
N LYS A 107 -11.75 -32.14 -12.81
CA LYS A 107 -13.22 -32.18 -12.86
C LYS A 107 -13.86 -30.83 -12.47
N ARG A 108 -13.24 -30.06 -11.57
CA ARG A 108 -13.70 -28.69 -11.21
C ARG A 108 -13.47 -27.68 -12.33
N THR A 109 -12.38 -27.80 -13.08
CA THR A 109 -12.04 -26.91 -14.20
C THR A 109 -12.88 -27.21 -15.46
N GLU A 110 -13.31 -28.46 -15.65
CA GLU A 110 -14.18 -28.88 -16.76
C GLU A 110 -15.68 -28.61 -16.51
N SER A 111 -16.06 -28.36 -15.26
CA SER A 111 -17.43 -28.00 -14.87
C SER A 111 -17.76 -26.56 -15.29
N SER A 112 -18.68 -26.38 -16.24
CA SER A 112 -19.31 -25.08 -16.54
C SER A 112 -20.19 -24.55 -15.40
N ALA A 113 -20.44 -25.38 -14.38
CA ALA A 113 -21.14 -25.00 -13.18
C ALA A 113 -20.15 -24.42 -12.14
N PRO A 114 -20.44 -23.24 -11.57
CA PRO A 114 -19.62 -22.68 -10.50
C PRO A 114 -19.74 -23.55 -9.23
N ILE A 115 -18.63 -24.01 -8.66
CA ILE A 115 -18.63 -24.83 -7.44
C ILE A 115 -18.11 -24.02 -6.23
N PHE A 116 -18.90 -24.09 -5.16
CA PHE A 116 -18.84 -23.30 -3.93
C PHE A 116 -17.72 -23.75 -2.97
N ASN A 117 -17.29 -22.86 -2.06
CA ASN A 117 -16.53 -23.23 -0.85
C ASN A 117 -17.38 -24.24 -0.05
N MET A 118 -16.88 -25.47 0.05
CA MET A 118 -17.52 -26.63 0.67
C MET A 118 -17.06 -26.78 2.12
N ASP A 119 -17.33 -25.79 2.97
CA ASP A 119 -17.05 -25.91 4.41
C ASP A 119 -18.33 -26.18 5.24
N ASP A 120 -19.53 -26.13 4.66
CA ASP A 120 -20.80 -26.21 5.42
C ASP A 120 -21.85 -27.17 4.80
N ILE A 121 -21.61 -28.48 4.67
CA ILE A 121 -22.72 -29.46 4.50
C ILE A 121 -22.43 -30.80 5.22
N GLU A 122 -23.29 -31.09 6.20
CA GLU A 122 -23.53 -32.37 6.88
C GLU A 122 -24.01 -33.46 5.92
N GLU A 123 -23.48 -34.67 6.04
CA GLU A 123 -23.87 -35.85 5.25
C GLU A 123 -25.31 -36.30 5.53
N GLY A 124 -26.11 -36.55 4.48
CA GLY A 124 -27.47 -37.07 4.66
C GLY A 124 -28.21 -37.51 3.39
N ILE A 125 -28.06 -38.82 3.07
CA ILE A 125 -28.97 -39.83 2.49
C ILE A 125 -29.81 -39.52 1.21
N GLU A 126 -29.55 -40.35 0.20
CA GLU A 126 -30.11 -40.42 -1.16
C GLU A 126 -31.61 -40.81 -1.23
N GLY A 127 -32.34 -40.23 -2.19
CA GLY A 127 -33.64 -40.75 -2.64
C GLY A 127 -34.64 -39.74 -3.22
N TYR A 128 -34.44 -38.43 -2.98
CA TYR A 128 -35.24 -37.31 -3.52
C TYR A 128 -34.31 -36.19 -4.05
N GLU A 129 -33.21 -36.57 -4.70
CA GLU A 129 -32.09 -35.65 -4.92
C GLU A 129 -32.25 -34.71 -6.12
N ASP A 130 -32.93 -35.09 -7.20
CA ASP A 130 -32.89 -34.29 -8.44
C ASP A 130 -33.70 -32.98 -8.37
N GLU A 131 -34.96 -33.01 -7.94
CA GLU A 131 -35.76 -31.78 -7.82
C GLU A 131 -35.22 -30.87 -6.71
N ARG A 132 -34.80 -31.46 -5.57
CA ARG A 132 -34.18 -30.72 -4.47
C ARG A 132 -32.84 -30.13 -4.88
N SER A 133 -32.03 -30.84 -5.67
CA SER A 133 -30.74 -30.33 -6.16
C SER A 133 -30.91 -29.24 -7.22
N MET A 134 -31.89 -29.35 -8.12
CA MET A 134 -32.24 -28.30 -9.08
C MET A 134 -32.77 -27.04 -8.40
N LEU A 135 -33.68 -27.18 -7.43
CA LEU A 135 -34.19 -26.06 -6.63
C LEU A 135 -33.08 -25.41 -5.79
N MET A 136 -32.19 -26.21 -5.20
CA MET A 136 -31.02 -25.70 -4.49
C MET A 136 -30.00 -25.05 -5.44
N SER A 137 -29.90 -25.52 -6.69
CA SER A 137 -29.07 -24.90 -7.74
C SER A 137 -29.62 -23.51 -8.12
N GLN A 138 -30.93 -23.41 -8.37
CA GLN A 138 -31.57 -22.15 -8.72
C GLN A 138 -31.49 -21.12 -7.59
N LYS A 139 -31.79 -21.51 -6.34
CA LYS A 139 -31.65 -20.62 -5.17
C LYS A 139 -30.22 -20.11 -4.99
N ARG A 140 -29.21 -20.93 -5.32
CA ARG A 140 -27.80 -20.51 -5.27
C ARG A 140 -27.45 -19.51 -6.37
N LEU A 141 -27.98 -19.70 -7.57
CA LEU A 141 -27.81 -18.72 -8.66
C LEU A 141 -28.49 -17.40 -8.33
N GLU A 142 -29.71 -17.43 -7.78
CA GLU A 142 -30.40 -16.22 -7.33
C GLU A 142 -29.67 -15.49 -6.21
N LYS A 143 -29.11 -16.24 -5.24
CA LYS A 143 -28.28 -15.65 -4.18
C LYS A 143 -27.00 -15.01 -4.73
N ARG A 144 -26.43 -15.52 -5.83
CA ARG A 144 -25.17 -15.00 -6.38
C ARG A 144 -25.37 -13.88 -7.38
N PHE A 145 -26.26 -14.07 -8.35
CA PHE A 145 -26.47 -13.16 -9.49
C PHE A 145 -27.71 -12.28 -9.33
N GLY A 146 -28.60 -12.59 -8.39
CA GLY A 146 -29.86 -11.89 -8.18
C GLY A 146 -31.03 -12.56 -8.88
N GLN A 147 -32.19 -11.91 -8.79
CA GLN A 147 -33.48 -12.49 -9.19
C GLN A 147 -33.71 -12.46 -10.71
N SER A 148 -32.86 -11.78 -11.49
CA SER A 148 -33.02 -11.69 -12.94
C SER A 148 -32.62 -13.01 -13.62
N PRO A 149 -33.58 -13.75 -14.22
CA PRO A 149 -33.26 -14.96 -14.97
C PRO A 149 -32.53 -14.64 -16.28
N ILE A 150 -32.80 -13.47 -16.88
CA ILE A 150 -32.16 -13.01 -18.12
C ILE A 150 -30.70 -12.67 -17.87
N PHE A 151 -30.40 -11.91 -16.80
CA PHE A 151 -29.03 -11.61 -16.41
C PHE A 151 -28.26 -12.90 -16.09
N THR A 152 -28.86 -13.77 -15.29
CA THR A 152 -28.28 -15.07 -14.91
C THR A 152 -28.01 -15.94 -16.15
N ALA A 153 -28.95 -16.05 -17.07
CA ALA A 153 -28.73 -16.76 -18.34
C ALA A 153 -27.57 -16.16 -19.15
N SER A 154 -27.45 -14.83 -19.16
CA SER A 154 -26.38 -14.14 -19.88
C SER A 154 -24.98 -14.38 -19.31
N THR A 155 -24.85 -14.76 -18.03
CA THR A 155 -23.54 -15.03 -17.41
C THR A 155 -22.97 -16.37 -17.87
N PHE A 156 -23.82 -17.34 -18.23
CA PHE A 156 -23.39 -18.64 -18.78
C PHE A 156 -22.91 -18.57 -20.24
N MET A 157 -23.21 -17.47 -20.94
CA MET A 157 -22.78 -17.27 -22.32
C MET A 157 -21.30 -16.84 -22.37
N THR A 158 -20.40 -17.80 -22.56
CA THR A 158 -18.94 -17.56 -22.55
C THR A 158 -18.46 -16.63 -23.66
N GLN A 159 -19.07 -16.70 -24.86
CA GLN A 159 -18.79 -15.81 -25.99
C GLN A 159 -19.50 -14.44 -25.86
N GLY A 160 -20.31 -14.26 -24.82
CA GLY A 160 -21.14 -13.07 -24.64
C GLY A 160 -22.20 -12.93 -25.73
N GLY A 161 -22.65 -11.68 -25.92
CA GLY A 161 -23.73 -11.35 -26.85
C GLY A 161 -25.12 -11.56 -26.24
N ILE A 162 -26.12 -11.37 -27.10
CA ILE A 162 -27.55 -11.48 -26.78
C ILE A 162 -28.16 -12.41 -27.82
N PRO A 163 -29.07 -13.34 -27.46
CA PRO A 163 -29.75 -14.17 -28.43
C PRO A 163 -30.45 -13.31 -29.51
N PRO A 164 -30.36 -13.66 -30.81
CA PRO A 164 -30.90 -12.83 -31.90
C PRO A 164 -32.41 -12.56 -31.82
N SER A 165 -33.16 -13.43 -31.12
CA SER A 165 -34.61 -13.33 -30.94
C SER A 165 -35.04 -12.42 -29.77
N THR A 166 -34.10 -11.73 -29.12
CA THR A 166 -34.41 -10.97 -27.90
C THR A 166 -35.02 -9.60 -28.22
N ASN A 167 -36.17 -9.28 -27.61
CA ASN A 167 -36.85 -8.01 -27.81
C ASN A 167 -36.12 -6.86 -27.06
N PRO A 168 -35.73 -5.76 -27.74
CA PRO A 168 -35.08 -4.61 -27.11
C PRO A 168 -35.88 -3.96 -25.97
N ALA A 169 -37.22 -3.90 -26.08
CA ALA A 169 -38.06 -3.30 -25.05
C ALA A 169 -38.07 -4.14 -23.76
N SER A 170 -38.06 -5.47 -23.87
CA SER A 170 -37.92 -6.34 -22.70
C SER A 170 -36.53 -6.26 -22.09
N LEU A 171 -35.48 -6.11 -22.90
CA LEU A 171 -34.11 -5.91 -22.40
C LEU A 171 -33.98 -4.62 -21.61
N LEU A 172 -34.59 -3.52 -22.08
CA LEU A 172 -34.58 -2.26 -21.35
C LEU A 172 -35.30 -2.38 -20.01
N LYS A 173 -36.48 -3.01 -19.99
CA LYS A 173 -37.21 -3.28 -18.74
C LYS A 173 -36.37 -4.10 -17.77
N GLU A 174 -35.70 -5.12 -18.27
CA GLU A 174 -34.83 -5.98 -17.46
C GLU A 174 -33.59 -5.24 -16.94
N ALA A 175 -32.96 -4.42 -17.78
CA ALA A 175 -31.83 -3.60 -17.38
C ALA A 175 -32.23 -2.63 -16.25
N ILE A 176 -33.41 -2.00 -16.34
CA ILE A 176 -33.96 -1.14 -15.27
C ILE A 176 -34.17 -1.95 -13.98
N HIS A 177 -34.61 -3.20 -14.06
CA HIS A 177 -34.76 -4.06 -12.90
C HIS A 177 -33.41 -4.41 -12.25
N VAL A 178 -32.40 -4.79 -13.04
CA VAL A 178 -31.07 -5.19 -12.54
C VAL A 178 -30.32 -4.03 -11.87
N ILE A 179 -30.54 -2.78 -12.29
CA ILE A 179 -29.94 -1.59 -11.66
C ILE A 179 -30.79 -1.00 -10.52
N SER A 180 -31.85 -1.68 -10.11
CA SER A 180 -32.72 -1.19 -9.03
C SER A 180 -32.00 -1.24 -7.68
N CYS A 181 -32.34 -0.31 -6.78
CA CYS A 181 -31.66 -0.16 -5.48
C CYS A 181 -31.72 -1.41 -4.59
N GLY A 182 -32.80 -2.20 -4.68
CA GLY A 182 -32.97 -3.42 -3.88
C GLY A 182 -32.44 -4.69 -4.56
N TYR A 183 -31.81 -4.58 -5.73
CA TYR A 183 -31.34 -5.76 -6.46
C TYR A 183 -30.25 -6.51 -5.68
N GLU A 184 -29.42 -5.79 -4.93
CA GLU A 184 -28.25 -6.36 -4.24
C GLU A 184 -28.55 -6.89 -2.83
N ASP A 185 -29.67 -6.51 -2.20
CA ASP A 185 -29.98 -6.72 -0.77
C ASP A 185 -29.81 -8.17 -0.27
N LYS A 186 -30.17 -9.14 -1.10
CA LYS A 186 -30.13 -10.58 -0.77
C LYS A 186 -29.06 -11.34 -1.54
N THR A 187 -28.20 -10.62 -2.24
CA THR A 187 -27.22 -11.22 -3.15
C THR A 187 -25.82 -11.26 -2.55
N GLU A 188 -24.86 -11.79 -3.30
CA GLU A 188 -23.43 -11.73 -2.95
C GLU A 188 -22.71 -10.54 -3.62
N TRP A 189 -23.44 -9.69 -4.37
CA TRP A 189 -22.89 -8.48 -4.97
C TRP A 189 -22.42 -7.49 -3.90
N GLY A 190 -21.33 -6.76 -4.21
CA GLY A 190 -20.87 -5.62 -3.42
C GLY A 190 -20.31 -5.92 -2.03
N LYS A 191 -20.46 -7.14 -1.49
CA LYS A 191 -20.13 -7.46 -0.09
C LYS A 191 -18.68 -7.21 0.31
N ASP A 192 -17.75 -7.17 -0.65
CA ASP A 192 -16.31 -7.01 -0.39
C ASP A 192 -15.61 -6.39 -1.61
N THR A 193 -15.92 -5.14 -1.96
CA THR A 193 -15.37 -4.48 -3.16
C THR A 193 -14.37 -3.37 -2.81
N GLU A 194 -13.10 -3.75 -2.72
CA GLU A 194 -11.95 -2.83 -2.79
C GLU A 194 -11.07 -3.22 -3.97
N ASP A 195 -10.34 -2.27 -4.56
CA ASP A 195 -9.53 -2.48 -5.76
C ASP A 195 -8.53 -3.64 -5.57
N ILE A 196 -7.65 -3.54 -4.58
CA ILE A 196 -6.64 -4.58 -4.31
C ILE A 196 -7.30 -5.90 -3.91
N LEU A 197 -8.38 -5.86 -3.12
CA LEU A 197 -9.10 -7.05 -2.66
C LEU A 197 -9.73 -7.82 -3.83
N THR A 198 -10.24 -7.11 -4.83
CA THR A 198 -10.82 -7.71 -6.04
C THR A 198 -9.76 -8.49 -6.81
N GLY A 199 -8.59 -7.89 -7.03
CA GLY A 199 -7.45 -8.55 -7.66
C GLY A 199 -6.97 -9.77 -6.87
N PHE A 200 -6.81 -9.60 -5.55
CA PHE A 200 -6.40 -10.67 -4.63
C PHE A 200 -7.33 -11.88 -4.69
N LYS A 201 -8.65 -11.66 -4.63
CA LYS A 201 -9.64 -12.75 -4.70
C LYS A 201 -9.58 -13.52 -6.01
N MET A 202 -9.40 -12.82 -7.14
CA MET A 202 -9.22 -13.47 -8.44
C MET A 202 -7.94 -14.31 -8.49
N HIS A 203 -6.80 -13.74 -8.06
CA HIS A 203 -5.53 -14.46 -8.00
C HIS A 203 -5.58 -15.66 -7.04
N ALA A 204 -6.30 -15.55 -5.93
CA ALA A 204 -6.46 -16.65 -4.99
C ALA A 204 -7.24 -17.84 -5.57
N ARG A 205 -8.11 -17.59 -6.56
CA ARG A 205 -8.79 -18.62 -7.39
C ARG A 205 -7.91 -19.18 -8.51
N GLY A 206 -6.72 -18.61 -8.72
CA GLY A 206 -5.72 -19.09 -9.68
C GLY A 206 -5.71 -18.35 -11.00
N TRP A 207 -6.46 -17.25 -11.12
CA TRP A 207 -6.32 -16.38 -12.28
C TRP A 207 -4.95 -15.70 -12.29
N ILE A 208 -4.47 -15.34 -13.48
CA ILE A 208 -3.31 -14.47 -13.67
C ILE A 208 -3.75 -13.09 -14.17
N SER A 209 -2.98 -12.05 -13.86
CA SER A 209 -3.11 -10.75 -14.52
C SER A 209 -1.88 -10.46 -15.36
N ILE A 210 -1.98 -9.48 -16.26
CA ILE A 210 -0.87 -9.06 -17.14
C ILE A 210 -0.64 -7.57 -16.98
N TYR A 211 0.62 -7.16 -16.89
CA TYR A 211 1.02 -5.77 -16.89
C TYR A 211 1.46 -5.31 -18.28
N CYS A 212 0.72 -4.38 -18.88
CA CYS A 212 1.03 -3.87 -20.21
C CYS A 212 1.51 -2.42 -20.16
N MET A 213 2.75 -2.20 -20.63
CA MET A 213 3.37 -0.87 -20.69
C MET A 213 3.69 -0.47 -22.14
N PRO A 214 2.72 0.09 -22.87
CA PRO A 214 2.98 0.62 -24.21
C PRO A 214 3.89 1.86 -24.17
N PRO A 215 4.63 2.16 -25.25
CA PRO A 215 5.51 3.33 -25.31
C PRO A 215 4.79 4.67 -25.08
N ARG A 216 3.54 4.76 -25.53
CA ARG A 216 2.66 5.90 -25.24
C ARG A 216 1.78 5.54 -24.04
N PRO A 217 1.72 6.39 -23.00
CA PRO A 217 0.77 6.21 -21.91
C PRO A 217 -0.68 6.14 -22.43
N CYS A 218 -1.36 5.03 -22.17
CA CYS A 218 -2.77 4.84 -22.56
C CYS A 218 -3.75 5.50 -21.60
N PHE A 219 -3.39 5.57 -20.31
CA PHE A 219 -4.22 6.15 -19.26
C PHE A 219 -3.45 7.25 -18.55
N LYS A 220 -4.00 8.47 -18.62
CA LYS A 220 -3.51 9.65 -17.94
C LYS A 220 -4.61 10.22 -17.05
N GLY A 221 -4.25 10.67 -15.86
CA GLY A 221 -5.16 11.41 -14.98
C GLY A 221 -4.48 12.61 -14.34
N SER A 222 -5.27 13.44 -13.67
CA SER A 222 -4.74 14.59 -12.93
C SER A 222 -4.22 14.14 -11.55
N ALA A 223 -3.03 14.60 -11.17
CA ALA A 223 -2.43 14.32 -9.86
C ALA A 223 -2.91 15.32 -8.79
N PRO A 224 -2.88 14.95 -7.50
CA PRO A 224 -3.08 15.92 -6.42
C PRO A 224 -2.03 17.03 -6.46
N ILE A 225 -2.47 18.28 -6.33
CA ILE A 225 -1.61 19.44 -6.57
C ILE A 225 -0.84 19.87 -5.30
N ASN A 226 -1.47 19.77 -4.11
CA ASN A 226 -0.84 20.16 -2.83
C ASN A 226 -0.59 18.95 -1.90
N LEU A 227 0.27 19.17 -0.89
CA LEU A 227 0.69 18.16 0.08
C LEU A 227 -0.49 17.56 0.85
N SER A 228 -1.44 18.39 1.26
CA SER A 228 -2.54 17.97 2.13
C SER A 228 -3.52 17.05 1.40
N ASP A 229 -3.83 17.36 0.14
CA ASP A 229 -4.67 16.50 -0.70
C ASP A 229 -3.96 15.17 -1.00
N ARG A 230 -2.64 15.21 -1.25
CA ARG A 230 -1.84 14.00 -1.43
C ARG A 230 -1.77 13.14 -0.16
N LEU A 231 -1.60 13.73 1.03
CA LEU A 231 -1.62 13.00 2.30
C LEU A 231 -2.98 12.38 2.60
N ASN A 232 -4.07 13.10 2.32
CA ASN A 232 -5.42 12.54 2.44
C ASN A 232 -5.63 11.37 1.48
N GLN A 233 -5.13 11.45 0.24
CA GLN A 233 -5.18 10.31 -0.68
C GLN A 233 -4.45 9.09 -0.13
N VAL A 234 -3.23 9.27 0.39
CA VAL A 234 -2.44 8.18 0.98
C VAL A 234 -3.10 7.62 2.24
N LEU A 235 -3.73 8.47 3.05
CA LEU A 235 -4.52 8.06 4.22
C LEU A 235 -5.64 7.09 3.81
N ARG A 236 -6.36 7.39 2.73
CA ARG A 236 -7.43 6.51 2.22
C ARG A 236 -6.92 5.14 1.80
N TRP A 237 -5.78 5.10 1.11
CA TRP A 237 -5.14 3.82 0.73
C TRP A 237 -4.70 3.01 1.94
N ALA A 238 -4.09 3.68 2.92
CA ALA A 238 -3.64 3.04 4.15
C ALA A 238 -4.83 2.52 4.99
N LEU A 239 -5.95 3.26 5.06
CA LEU A 239 -7.16 2.82 5.73
C LEU A 239 -7.76 1.57 5.08
N GLY A 240 -7.88 1.54 3.74
CA GLY A 240 -8.36 0.35 3.01
C GLY A 240 -7.48 -0.87 3.28
N SER A 241 -6.15 -0.68 3.24
CA SER A 241 -5.21 -1.77 3.57
C SER A 241 -5.33 -2.28 5.00
N VAL A 242 -5.52 -1.38 6.00
CA VAL A 242 -5.76 -1.79 7.39
C VAL A 242 -7.11 -2.49 7.55
N GLU A 243 -8.14 -2.07 6.82
CA GLU A 243 -9.44 -2.73 6.81
C GLU A 243 -9.34 -4.16 6.24
N ILE A 244 -8.65 -4.34 5.12
CA ILE A 244 -8.36 -5.68 4.57
C ILE A 244 -7.57 -6.52 5.58
N LEU A 245 -6.56 -5.95 6.23
CA LEU A 245 -5.71 -6.64 7.20
C LEU A 245 -6.52 -7.26 8.34
N PHE A 246 -7.53 -6.54 8.86
CA PHE A 246 -8.39 -7.02 9.94
C PHE A 246 -9.67 -7.72 9.45
N SER A 247 -9.87 -7.82 8.14
CA SER A 247 -11.00 -8.55 7.55
C SER A 247 -10.79 -10.07 7.49
N ARG A 248 -11.86 -10.80 7.17
CA ARG A 248 -11.77 -12.25 6.84
C ARG A 248 -10.85 -12.52 5.63
N HIS A 249 -10.65 -11.54 4.76
CA HIS A 249 -9.92 -11.70 3.48
C HIS A 249 -8.43 -11.33 3.57
N CYS A 250 -7.86 -11.26 4.76
CA CYS A 250 -6.43 -10.98 4.91
C CYS A 250 -5.55 -12.06 4.25
N PRO A 251 -4.54 -11.69 3.44
CA PRO A 251 -3.64 -12.64 2.77
C PRO A 251 -2.88 -13.59 3.70
N ILE A 252 -2.78 -13.27 5.00
CA ILE A 252 -2.08 -14.06 6.03
C ILE A 252 -2.84 -15.34 6.41
N TRP A 253 -4.17 -15.37 6.30
CA TRP A 253 -4.97 -16.56 6.64
C TRP A 253 -6.00 -16.92 5.57
N TYR A 254 -6.35 -16.01 4.66
CA TYR A 254 -7.34 -16.28 3.64
C TYR A 254 -6.86 -17.28 2.59
N ASN A 255 -7.71 -18.28 2.32
CA ASN A 255 -7.57 -19.24 1.21
C ASN A 255 -6.19 -19.95 1.17
N TYR A 256 -5.73 -20.46 2.32
CA TYR A 256 -4.60 -21.38 2.39
C TYR A 256 -5.07 -22.75 1.88
N GLY A 257 -4.52 -23.16 0.73
CA GLY A 257 -5.05 -24.27 -0.09
C GLY A 257 -5.61 -23.83 -1.44
N GLY A 258 -5.74 -22.51 -1.65
CA GLY A 258 -6.04 -21.92 -2.96
C GLY A 258 -4.87 -21.97 -3.94
N ARG A 259 -5.02 -21.26 -5.06
CA ARG A 259 -4.08 -21.28 -6.18
C ARG A 259 -3.16 -20.05 -6.25
N LEU A 260 -3.03 -19.31 -5.14
CA LEU A 260 -2.14 -18.17 -5.05
C LEU A 260 -0.68 -18.63 -4.90
N LYS A 261 0.21 -18.15 -5.76
CA LYS A 261 1.65 -18.47 -5.65
C LYS A 261 2.22 -17.92 -4.34
N LEU A 262 3.19 -18.61 -3.74
CA LEU A 262 3.75 -18.21 -2.44
C LEU A 262 4.37 -16.80 -2.49
N LEU A 263 5.17 -16.50 -3.52
CA LEU A 263 5.81 -15.20 -3.66
C LEU A 263 4.78 -14.09 -3.94
N GLU A 264 3.71 -14.40 -4.68
CA GLU A 264 2.56 -13.50 -4.87
C GLU A 264 1.85 -13.23 -3.54
N ARG A 265 1.65 -14.26 -2.71
CA ARG A 265 1.09 -14.09 -1.37
C ARG A 265 1.97 -13.19 -0.51
N VAL A 266 3.28 -13.34 -0.56
CA VAL A 266 4.21 -12.44 0.15
C VAL A 266 4.07 -10.99 -0.36
N ALA A 267 3.91 -10.78 -1.67
CA ALA A 267 3.67 -9.46 -2.23
C ALA A 267 2.34 -8.84 -1.76
N TYR A 268 1.26 -9.62 -1.72
CA TYR A 268 -0.01 -9.18 -1.15
C TYR A 268 0.11 -8.88 0.35
N ILE A 269 0.77 -9.74 1.14
CA ILE A 269 1.01 -9.47 2.56
C ILE A 269 1.75 -8.14 2.72
N ASN A 270 2.85 -7.93 1.99
CA ASN A 270 3.61 -6.68 2.02
C ASN A 270 2.71 -5.45 1.70
N THR A 271 1.86 -5.58 0.69
CA THR A 271 0.94 -4.52 0.26
C THR A 271 -0.21 -4.26 1.23
N ILE A 272 -0.57 -5.21 2.09
CA ILE A 272 -1.62 -5.02 3.09
C ILE A 272 -1.05 -4.54 4.43
N VAL A 273 0.14 -5.01 4.83
CA VAL A 273 0.74 -4.67 6.13
C VAL A 273 1.60 -3.41 6.11
N TYR A 274 1.88 -2.82 4.93
CA TYR A 274 2.77 -1.65 4.84
C TYR A 274 2.43 -0.50 5.79
N PRO A 275 1.16 -0.17 6.13
CA PRO A 275 0.88 0.93 7.04
C PRO A 275 1.44 0.69 8.44
N LEU A 276 1.53 -0.58 8.89
CA LEU A 276 2.07 -0.93 10.21
C LEU A 276 3.55 -0.58 10.36
N THR A 277 4.29 -0.47 9.25
CA THR A 277 5.71 -0.04 9.29
C THR A 277 5.88 1.39 9.81
N SER A 278 4.81 2.19 9.87
CA SER A 278 4.80 3.52 10.48
C SER A 278 5.16 3.50 11.98
N LEU A 279 4.78 2.45 12.72
CA LEU A 279 5.02 2.33 14.15
C LEU A 279 6.52 2.20 14.50
N PRO A 280 7.29 1.27 13.91
CA PRO A 280 8.73 1.25 14.11
C PRO A 280 9.42 2.45 13.44
N LEU A 281 8.88 2.98 12.34
CA LEU A 281 9.46 4.14 11.66
C LEU A 281 9.41 5.41 12.51
N ILE A 282 8.30 5.69 13.20
CA ILE A 282 8.22 6.88 14.07
C ILE A 282 9.22 6.79 15.22
N ALA A 283 9.39 5.60 15.81
CA ALA A 283 10.41 5.36 16.81
C ALA A 283 11.83 5.56 16.24
N TYR A 284 12.09 5.04 15.04
CA TYR A 284 13.36 5.22 14.34
C TYR A 284 13.66 6.71 14.06
N CYS A 285 12.68 7.50 13.63
CA CYS A 285 12.89 8.92 13.33
C CYS A 285 13.11 9.78 14.59
N VAL A 286 12.59 9.36 15.76
CA VAL A 286 12.78 10.06 17.04
C VAL A 286 14.05 9.62 17.77
N LEU A 287 14.52 8.40 17.53
CA LEU A 287 15.69 7.83 18.21
C LEU A 287 16.96 8.70 18.13
N PRO A 288 17.35 9.30 16.98
CA PRO A 288 18.53 10.16 16.91
C PRO A 288 18.45 11.36 17.85
N ALA A 289 17.27 11.96 17.98
CA ALA A 289 17.06 13.09 18.88
C ALA A 289 17.18 12.66 20.36
N ILE A 290 16.64 11.50 20.73
CA ILE A 290 16.83 10.94 22.08
C ILE A 290 18.30 10.65 22.33
N CYS A 291 19.04 10.08 21.36
CA CYS A 291 20.48 9.84 21.48
C CYS A 291 21.29 11.13 21.64
N LEU A 292 20.88 12.22 20.97
CA LEU A 292 21.49 13.55 21.11
C LEU A 292 21.22 14.15 22.50
N LEU A 293 20.01 13.99 23.03
CA LEU A 293 19.60 14.57 24.33
C LEU A 293 20.10 13.77 25.54
N THR A 294 20.06 12.43 25.46
CA THR A 294 20.44 11.52 26.57
C THR A 294 21.90 11.11 26.52
N ASN A 295 22.59 11.47 25.44
CA ASN A 295 23.96 11.13 25.15
C ASN A 295 24.30 9.65 24.94
N LYS A 296 23.32 8.74 24.92
CA LYS A 296 23.53 7.32 24.65
C LYS A 296 23.69 7.05 23.15
N PHE A 297 24.57 6.12 22.78
CA PHE A 297 24.89 5.80 21.39
C PHE A 297 24.53 4.34 21.04
N ILE A 298 23.94 4.12 19.86
CA ILE A 298 23.55 2.81 19.34
C ILE A 298 23.95 2.76 17.86
N ILE A 299 24.73 1.76 17.42
CA ILE A 299 24.98 1.49 15.99
C ILE A 299 25.01 -0.03 15.72
N PRO A 300 24.37 -0.47 14.61
CA PRO A 300 25.14 -1.02 13.49
C PRO A 300 24.78 -0.37 12.14
N VAL A 301 25.78 -0.12 11.30
CA VAL A 301 25.60 0.30 9.89
C VAL A 301 25.94 -0.87 8.98
N ALA A 302 25.03 -1.24 8.08
CA ALA A 302 25.29 -2.17 6.98
C ALA A 302 25.12 -1.45 5.63
N SER A 303 25.99 -1.76 4.67
CA SER A 303 26.04 -1.12 3.35
C SER A 303 24.93 -1.64 2.42
N ILE A 304 23.87 -0.85 2.21
CA ILE A 304 22.71 -1.15 1.35
C ILE A 304 22.83 -0.50 -0.05
N PHE A 305 23.86 0.32 -0.29
CA PHE A 305 23.97 1.14 -1.51
C PHE A 305 24.14 0.33 -2.80
N ALA A 306 24.85 -0.80 -2.75
CA ALA A 306 25.12 -1.61 -3.95
C ALA A 306 23.84 -2.20 -4.55
N THR A 307 22.89 -2.63 -3.71
CA THR A 307 21.61 -3.19 -4.16
C THR A 307 20.72 -2.15 -4.82
N GLY A 308 20.67 -0.93 -4.28
CA GLY A 308 19.88 0.16 -4.87
C GLY A 308 20.36 0.56 -6.26
N ILE A 309 21.68 0.63 -6.46
CA ILE A 309 22.27 0.96 -7.78
C ILE A 309 21.91 -0.11 -8.83
N LEU A 310 21.96 -1.39 -8.44
CA LEU A 310 21.62 -2.49 -9.34
C LEU A 310 20.13 -2.44 -9.74
N GLU A 311 19.24 -2.14 -8.79
CA GLU A 311 17.80 -2.01 -9.02
C GLU A 311 17.46 -0.86 -9.99
N LEU A 312 18.09 0.30 -9.82
CA LEU A 312 17.88 1.45 -10.70
C LEU A 312 18.39 1.20 -12.11
N ARG A 313 19.50 0.45 -12.24
CA ARG A 313 20.11 0.16 -13.55
C ARG A 313 19.19 -0.64 -14.47
N TRP A 314 18.52 -1.68 -13.96
CA TRP A 314 17.65 -2.51 -14.82
C TRP A 314 16.31 -1.84 -15.10
N SER A 315 15.79 -1.05 -14.15
CA SER A 315 14.48 -0.44 -14.26
C SER A 315 14.46 0.84 -15.11
N GLY A 316 15.61 1.52 -15.24
CA GLY A 316 15.74 2.80 -15.93
C GLY A 316 15.14 3.97 -15.15
N VAL A 317 14.79 3.78 -13.87
CA VAL A 317 14.28 4.84 -12.99
C VAL A 317 15.44 5.72 -12.53
N GLY A 318 15.25 7.04 -12.56
CA GLY A 318 16.26 8.00 -12.10
C GLY A 318 16.48 7.91 -10.59
N ILE A 319 17.72 8.15 -10.16
CA ILE A 319 18.06 8.19 -8.72
C ILE A 319 17.27 9.26 -7.97
N GLU A 320 16.93 10.38 -8.64
CA GLU A 320 16.13 11.45 -8.05
C GLU A 320 14.69 11.01 -7.77
N ASP A 321 14.06 10.29 -8.72
CA ASP A 321 12.70 9.74 -8.55
C ASP A 321 12.67 8.69 -7.44
N TRP A 322 13.70 7.84 -7.37
CA TRP A 322 13.85 6.84 -6.32
C TRP A 322 14.01 7.49 -4.94
N TRP A 323 14.93 8.44 -4.81
CA TRP A 323 15.14 9.17 -3.56
C TRP A 323 13.88 9.94 -3.15
N ARG A 324 13.19 10.58 -4.11
CA ARG A 324 11.95 11.29 -3.84
C ARG A 324 10.85 10.36 -3.35
N ASN A 325 10.77 9.14 -3.89
CA ASN A 325 9.86 8.11 -3.40
C ASN A 325 10.17 7.72 -1.94
N GLU A 326 11.44 7.51 -1.59
CA GLU A 326 11.85 7.21 -0.22
C GLU A 326 11.51 8.35 0.75
N GLN A 327 11.77 9.60 0.37
CA GLN A 327 11.38 10.77 1.16
C GLN A 327 9.87 10.79 1.40
N PHE A 328 9.08 10.56 0.36
CA PHE A 328 7.63 10.57 0.46
C PHE A 328 7.09 9.37 1.26
N TRP A 329 7.75 8.20 1.19
CA TRP A 329 7.45 7.06 2.05
C TRP A 329 7.67 7.39 3.53
N VAL A 330 8.76 8.08 3.90
CA VAL A 330 8.99 8.54 5.28
C VAL A 330 7.93 9.57 5.71
N ILE A 331 7.59 10.51 4.82
CA ILE A 331 6.54 11.52 5.09
C ILE A 331 5.19 10.84 5.32
N GLY A 332 4.76 9.93 4.44
CA GLY A 332 3.52 9.17 4.58
C GLY A 332 3.52 8.27 5.82
N GLY A 333 4.64 7.63 6.10
CA GLY A 333 4.86 6.76 7.26
C GLY A 333 4.74 7.51 8.59
N THR A 334 5.36 8.68 8.70
CA THR A 334 5.26 9.53 9.90
C THR A 334 3.93 10.27 10.00
N SER A 335 3.07 10.26 8.98
CA SER A 335 1.78 10.96 8.97
C SER A 335 0.58 10.04 8.69
N ALA A 336 0.15 9.96 7.44
CA ALA A 336 -1.06 9.28 6.98
C ALA A 336 -1.12 7.81 7.41
N HIS A 337 -0.02 7.06 7.31
CA HIS A 337 0.01 5.65 7.70
C HIS A 337 -0.19 5.49 9.21
N LEU A 338 0.48 6.33 10.02
CA LEU A 338 0.35 6.30 11.47
C LEU A 338 -1.09 6.55 11.90
N PHE A 339 -1.73 7.58 11.33
CA PHE A 339 -3.16 7.86 11.57
C PHE A 339 -4.07 6.71 11.12
N ALA A 340 -3.84 6.15 9.93
CA ALA A 340 -4.63 5.03 9.41
C ALA A 340 -4.59 3.80 10.33
N VAL A 341 -3.42 3.47 10.88
CA VAL A 341 -3.27 2.33 11.81
C VAL A 341 -4.11 2.55 13.07
N PHE A 342 -4.03 3.72 13.70
CA PHE A 342 -4.82 4.01 14.89
C PHE A 342 -6.32 4.07 14.57
N GLN A 343 -6.72 4.70 13.48
CA GLN A 343 -8.12 4.78 13.06
C GLN A 343 -8.70 3.40 12.72
N GLY A 344 -7.96 2.58 11.98
CA GLY A 344 -8.38 1.23 11.64
C GLY A 344 -8.51 0.33 12.87
N LEU A 345 -7.58 0.41 13.82
CA LEU A 345 -7.68 -0.28 15.11
C LEU A 345 -8.92 0.16 15.90
N LEU A 346 -9.21 1.47 15.96
CA LEU A 346 -10.42 1.98 16.62
C LEU A 346 -11.70 1.50 15.92
N LYS A 347 -11.73 1.49 14.58
CA LYS A 347 -12.88 0.97 13.82
C LYS A 347 -13.12 -0.51 14.13
N VAL A 348 -12.08 -1.33 14.12
CA VAL A 348 -12.17 -2.79 14.35
C VAL A 348 -12.53 -3.11 15.80
N LEU A 349 -11.95 -2.40 16.78
CA LEU A 349 -12.17 -2.68 18.20
C LEU A 349 -13.43 -2.04 18.78
N ALA A 350 -13.82 -0.86 18.29
CA ALA A 350 -14.91 -0.06 18.86
C ALA A 350 -16.14 0.06 17.94
N GLY A 351 -16.09 -0.44 16.70
CA GLY A 351 -17.19 -0.36 15.74
C GLY A 351 -17.57 1.07 15.33
N ILE A 352 -16.67 2.04 15.52
CA ILE A 352 -16.91 3.45 15.21
C ILE A 352 -16.65 3.67 13.72
N ASP A 353 -17.70 4.04 12.97
CA ASP A 353 -17.57 4.46 11.58
C ASP A 353 -16.83 5.80 11.50
N THR A 354 -15.66 5.79 10.85
CA THR A 354 -14.88 7.00 10.63
C THR A 354 -15.38 7.74 9.40
N ASN A 355 -15.93 8.94 9.59
CA ASN A 355 -16.40 9.78 8.49
C ASN A 355 -15.24 10.14 7.56
N PHE A 356 -15.44 9.86 6.28
CA PHE A 356 -14.46 9.98 5.22
C PHE A 356 -14.57 11.32 4.49
N THR A 357 -13.48 12.08 4.42
CA THR A 357 -13.38 13.26 3.54
C THR A 357 -12.86 12.83 2.17
N VAL A 358 -13.72 12.89 1.14
CA VAL A 358 -13.33 12.66 -0.25
C VAL A 358 -12.36 13.76 -0.69
N THR A 359 -11.26 13.38 -1.35
CA THR A 359 -10.29 14.33 -1.89
C THR A 359 -10.86 15.00 -3.15
N SER A 360 -10.91 16.34 -3.18
CA SER A 360 -11.25 17.07 -4.41
C SER A 360 -10.16 16.86 -5.46
N LYS A 361 -10.54 16.46 -6.67
CA LYS A 361 -9.67 16.54 -7.84
C LYS A 361 -9.70 18.00 -8.33
N ALA A 362 -8.56 18.57 -8.67
CA ALA A 362 -8.51 19.93 -9.22
C ALA A 362 -9.21 19.97 -10.58
N ASN A 363 -9.90 21.08 -10.87
CA ASN A 363 -10.47 21.35 -12.19
C ASN A 363 -9.35 21.83 -13.11
N ASP A 364 -9.26 21.26 -14.31
CA ASP A 364 -8.23 21.57 -15.31
C ASP A 364 -8.39 22.98 -15.97
N GLU A 365 -9.24 23.85 -15.44
CA GLU A 365 -9.57 25.14 -16.07
C GLU A 365 -8.61 26.27 -15.70
N ASP A 366 -7.96 26.23 -14.52
CA ASP A 366 -7.02 27.26 -14.10
C ASP A 366 -5.57 26.78 -14.32
N GLY A 367 -5.01 27.17 -15.45
CA GLY A 367 -3.63 26.87 -15.87
C GLY A 367 -2.51 27.49 -15.02
N ASP A 368 -2.75 27.73 -13.73
CA ASP A 368 -1.82 28.37 -12.82
C ASP A 368 -1.29 27.39 -11.77
N PHE A 369 0.02 27.12 -11.82
CA PHE A 369 0.78 26.41 -10.78
C PHE A 369 0.74 27.10 -9.39
N ALA A 370 -0.09 28.13 -9.21
CA ALA A 370 -0.30 28.86 -7.96
C ALA A 370 -0.87 27.96 -6.85
N GLU A 371 -1.79 27.05 -7.17
CA GLU A 371 -2.38 26.12 -6.19
C GLU A 371 -1.39 25.08 -5.64
N LEU A 372 -0.31 24.79 -6.38
CA LEU A 372 0.77 23.83 -6.03
C LEU A 372 1.55 24.25 -4.78
N TYR A 373 1.46 25.53 -4.42
CA TYR A 373 2.17 26.12 -3.29
C TYR A 373 1.25 26.57 -2.15
N VAL A 374 -0.05 26.26 -2.22
CA VAL A 374 -1.01 26.61 -1.17
C VAL A 374 -0.86 25.64 -0.01
N PHE A 375 -0.62 26.20 1.17
CA PHE A 375 -0.56 25.45 2.41
C PHE A 375 -1.97 25.25 2.98
N LYS A 376 -2.39 24.00 3.19
CA LYS A 376 -3.66 23.64 3.86
C LYS A 376 -3.36 22.92 5.17
N TRP A 377 -3.73 23.48 6.30
CA TRP A 377 -3.51 22.84 7.61
C TRP A 377 -4.36 21.58 7.77
N THR A 378 -3.76 20.48 8.24
CA THR A 378 -4.47 19.25 8.63
C THR A 378 -3.78 18.60 9.84
N SER A 379 -4.53 17.82 10.63
CA SER A 379 -3.97 17.08 11.78
C SER A 379 -2.90 16.06 11.38
N LEU A 380 -2.88 15.63 10.11
CA LEU A 380 -1.87 14.73 9.56
C LEU A 380 -0.46 15.34 9.58
N LEU A 381 -0.36 16.67 9.63
CA LEU A 381 0.93 17.37 9.66
C LEU A 381 1.56 17.38 11.06
N ILE A 382 0.79 17.08 12.12
CA ILE A 382 1.26 17.21 13.51
C ILE A 382 2.46 16.28 13.78
N PRO A 383 2.39 14.95 13.55
CA PRO A 383 3.52 14.10 13.89
C PRO A 383 4.81 14.37 13.09
N PRO A 384 4.82 14.56 11.75
CA PRO A 384 6.06 14.88 11.03
C PRO A 384 6.64 16.23 11.45
N THR A 385 5.82 17.24 11.77
CA THR A 385 6.31 18.51 12.34
C THR A 385 6.95 18.29 13.71
N THR A 386 6.34 17.48 14.58
CA THR A 386 6.91 17.15 15.91
C THR A 386 8.25 16.42 15.77
N VAL A 387 8.36 15.44 14.87
CA VAL A 387 9.62 14.73 14.57
C VAL A 387 10.70 15.71 14.12
N LEU A 388 10.35 16.65 13.24
CA LEU A 388 11.28 17.67 12.75
C LEU A 388 11.77 18.57 13.89
N VAL A 389 10.86 19.10 14.70
CA VAL A 389 11.19 20.00 15.83
C VAL A 389 12.08 19.29 16.85
N ILE A 390 11.72 18.06 17.27
CA ILE A 390 12.49 17.31 18.27
C ILE A 390 13.91 17.00 17.77
N ASN A 391 14.07 16.66 16.48
CA ASN A 391 15.40 16.46 15.90
C ASN A 391 16.23 17.76 15.86
N LEU A 392 15.63 18.89 15.46
CA LEU A 392 16.31 20.19 15.46
C LEU A 392 16.75 20.60 16.88
N VAL A 393 15.86 20.47 17.87
CA VAL A 393 16.19 20.73 19.29
C VAL A 393 17.29 19.80 19.77
N GLY A 394 17.20 18.50 19.45
CA GLY A 394 18.22 17.51 19.78
C GLY A 394 19.59 17.88 19.20
N MET A 395 19.65 18.33 17.93
CA MET A 395 20.90 18.77 17.30
C MET A 395 21.51 19.97 18.02
N VAL A 396 20.71 21.00 18.32
CA VAL A 396 21.18 22.20 19.03
C VAL A 396 21.69 21.86 20.43
N ALA A 397 20.95 21.02 21.16
CA ALA A 397 21.35 20.55 22.49
C ALA A 397 22.61 19.69 22.45
N GLY A 398 22.71 18.75 21.52
CA GLY A 398 23.87 17.87 21.35
C GLY A 398 25.14 18.63 20.98
N ILE A 399 25.03 19.62 20.07
CA ILE A 399 26.15 20.52 19.71
C ILE A 399 26.55 21.37 20.92
N SER A 400 25.58 21.94 21.63
CA SER A 400 25.83 22.75 22.83
C SER A 400 26.55 21.93 23.91
N TYR A 401 26.12 20.68 24.14
CA TYR A 401 26.79 19.78 25.07
C TYR A 401 28.23 19.49 24.64
N ALA A 402 28.45 19.12 23.38
CA ALA A 402 29.79 18.74 22.91
C ALA A 402 30.80 19.89 22.95
N ILE A 403 30.34 21.13 22.70
CA ILE A 403 31.17 22.33 22.85
C ILE A 403 31.62 22.50 24.30
N ASN A 404 30.77 22.17 25.27
CA ASN A 404 31.06 22.34 26.70
C ASN A 404 31.78 21.14 27.34
N SER A 405 31.71 19.94 26.75
CA SER A 405 32.29 18.70 27.31
C SER A 405 33.65 18.30 26.71
N GLY A 406 34.24 19.13 25.84
CA GLY A 406 35.56 18.91 25.26
C GLY A 406 35.62 17.89 24.11
N TYR A 407 36.81 17.75 23.50
CA TYR A 407 37.01 17.06 22.21
C TYR A 407 36.61 15.57 22.18
N GLN A 408 36.61 14.88 23.32
CA GLN A 408 36.25 13.45 23.39
C GLN A 408 34.78 13.18 23.02
N SER A 409 33.91 14.19 23.12
CA SER A 409 32.49 14.07 22.78
C SER A 409 32.19 14.19 21.28
N TRP A 410 33.16 14.63 20.47
CA TRP A 410 32.94 14.96 19.04
C TRP A 410 32.75 13.72 18.16
N GLY A 411 33.51 12.64 18.40
CA GLY A 411 33.36 11.39 17.63
C GLY A 411 31.94 10.83 17.72
N PRO A 412 31.42 10.56 18.93
CA PRO A 412 30.03 10.13 19.12
C PRO A 412 28.99 11.14 18.63
N LEU A 413 29.27 12.45 18.71
CA LEU A 413 28.39 13.49 18.20
C LEU A 413 28.19 13.35 16.68
N PHE A 414 29.25 13.11 15.90
CA PHE A 414 29.14 12.97 14.44
C PHE A 414 28.16 11.86 14.04
N GLY A 415 28.22 10.70 14.68
CA GLY A 415 27.28 9.61 14.40
C GLY A 415 25.83 9.98 14.72
N LYS A 416 25.60 10.63 15.87
CA LYS A 416 24.25 11.08 16.28
C LYS A 416 23.69 12.17 15.34
N LEU A 417 24.52 13.16 14.99
CA LEU A 417 24.17 14.21 14.04
C LEU A 417 23.90 13.65 12.66
N PHE A 418 24.66 12.66 12.19
CA PHE A 418 24.44 12.02 10.90
C PHE A 418 23.02 11.45 10.80
N PHE A 419 22.57 10.67 11.78
CA PHE A 419 21.22 10.11 11.76
C PHE A 419 20.12 11.16 11.90
N SER A 420 20.33 12.20 12.72
CA SER A 420 19.35 13.29 12.84
C SER A 420 19.23 14.11 11.54
N ILE A 421 20.37 14.42 10.90
CA ILE A 421 20.41 15.05 9.58
C ILE A 421 19.76 14.15 8.53
N TRP A 422 20.00 12.83 8.57
CA TRP A 422 19.36 11.88 7.66
C TRP A 422 17.83 11.94 7.74
N VAL A 423 17.26 11.99 8.95
CA VAL A 423 15.81 12.14 9.16
C VAL A 423 15.32 13.50 8.61
N ILE A 424 16.02 14.59 8.90
CA ILE A 424 15.66 15.93 8.41
C ILE A 424 15.71 16.00 6.87
N LEU A 425 16.71 15.37 6.24
CA LEU A 425 16.82 15.28 4.79
C LEU A 425 15.65 14.51 4.16
N HIS A 426 15.14 13.47 4.82
CA HIS A 426 13.93 12.77 4.36
C HIS A 426 12.67 13.63 4.47
N LEU A 427 12.55 14.42 5.54
CA LEU A 427 11.42 15.32 5.78
C LEU A 427 11.56 16.69 5.08
N TYR A 428 12.64 16.93 4.33
CA TYR A 428 12.86 18.20 3.65
C TYR A 428 11.77 18.61 2.64
N PRO A 429 11.22 17.70 1.81
CA PRO A 429 10.11 18.05 0.90
C PRO A 429 8.84 18.44 1.66
N PHE A 430 8.61 17.82 2.82
CA PHE A 430 7.54 18.17 3.74
C PHE A 430 7.74 19.59 4.30
N LEU A 431 8.94 19.91 4.79
CA LEU A 431 9.28 21.26 5.25
C LEU A 431 9.08 22.31 4.14
N LYS A 432 9.54 22.03 2.92
CA LYS A 432 9.24 22.88 1.75
C LYS A 432 7.75 23.02 1.48
N GLY A 433 6.97 21.97 1.72
CA GLY A 433 5.50 21.98 1.60
C GLY A 433 4.84 22.88 2.63
N LEU A 434 5.29 22.83 3.88
CA LEU A 434 4.81 23.71 4.96
C LEU A 434 5.09 25.19 4.66
N MET A 435 6.23 25.48 4.03
CA MET A 435 6.69 26.86 3.80
C MET A 435 5.99 27.59 2.64
N GLY A 436 5.19 26.89 1.82
CA GLY A 436 4.36 27.46 0.75
C GLY A 436 5.07 28.45 -0.20
N LYS A 437 4.31 29.16 -1.04
CA LYS A 437 4.82 30.36 -1.74
C LYS A 437 4.80 31.53 -0.73
N GLN A 438 5.75 31.54 0.21
CA GLN A 438 6.10 32.78 0.90
C GLN A 438 7.17 33.49 0.07
N ASN A 439 6.79 34.62 -0.54
CA ASN A 439 7.66 35.52 -1.31
C ASN A 439 9.08 35.63 -0.74
N ARG A 440 10.08 34.94 -1.33
CA ARG A 440 11.55 35.11 -1.18
C ARG A 440 12.16 35.26 0.25
N THR A 441 11.38 35.29 1.32
CA THR A 441 11.78 35.71 2.68
C THR A 441 11.62 34.67 3.81
N PRO A 442 11.32 33.36 3.61
CA PRO A 442 11.29 32.44 4.76
C PRO A 442 12.65 31.79 5.05
N THR A 443 13.50 31.53 4.05
CA THR A 443 14.78 30.81 4.26
C THR A 443 15.78 31.61 5.08
N ILE A 444 15.92 32.91 4.80
CA ILE A 444 16.84 33.80 5.53
C ILE A 444 16.40 33.90 6.99
N VAL A 445 15.11 34.14 7.24
CA VAL A 445 14.56 34.26 8.60
C VAL A 445 14.71 32.95 9.38
N ILE A 446 14.49 31.79 8.77
CA ILE A 446 14.69 30.49 9.41
C ILE A 446 16.16 30.26 9.75
N VAL A 447 17.08 30.55 8.83
CA VAL A 447 18.52 30.44 9.08
C VAL A 447 18.93 31.32 10.26
N TRP A 448 18.49 32.59 10.28
CA TRP A 448 18.74 33.49 11.42
C TRP A 448 18.09 33.02 12.72
N SER A 449 16.89 32.46 12.66
CA SER A 449 16.20 31.92 13.84
C SER A 449 16.91 30.71 14.43
N ILE A 450 17.41 29.79 13.58
CA ILE A 450 18.23 28.65 14.00
C ILE A 450 19.54 29.14 14.63
N LEU A 451 20.17 30.15 14.03
CA LEU A 451 21.44 30.72 14.50
C LEU A 451 21.25 31.41 15.86
N LEU A 452 20.21 32.23 16.01
CA LEU A 452 19.81 32.85 17.28
C LEU A 452 19.47 31.79 18.34
N ALA A 453 18.66 30.78 18.02
CA ALA A 453 18.31 29.72 18.95
C ALA A 453 19.54 28.94 19.43
N SER A 454 20.52 28.71 18.54
CA SER A 454 21.80 28.09 18.88
C SER A 454 22.62 28.96 19.83
N ILE A 455 22.69 30.28 19.58
CA ILE A 455 23.35 31.24 20.49
C ILE A 455 22.66 31.25 21.86
N PHE A 456 21.32 31.33 21.90
CA PHE A 456 20.58 31.31 23.16
C PHE A 456 20.77 30.00 23.94
N SER A 457 20.77 28.85 23.25
CA SER A 457 21.06 27.56 23.88
C SER A 457 22.47 27.54 24.47
N LEU A 458 23.49 28.02 23.73
CA LEU A 458 24.87 28.11 24.23
C LEU A 458 24.98 29.04 25.44
N LEU A 459 24.32 30.20 25.41
CA LEU A 459 24.27 31.13 26.54
C LEU A 459 23.59 30.49 27.74
N TRP A 460 22.48 29.79 27.53
CA TRP A 460 21.74 29.12 28.60
C TRP A 460 22.56 28.03 29.27
N VAL A 461 23.26 27.16 28.50
CA VAL A 461 24.14 26.14 29.09
C VAL A 461 25.33 26.77 29.83
N LYS A 462 25.87 27.89 29.36
CA LYS A 462 26.98 28.58 30.06
C LYS A 462 26.55 29.30 31.33
N ILE A 463 25.36 29.90 31.33
CA ILE A 463 24.82 30.58 32.49
C ILE A 463 24.34 29.56 33.53
N ASP A 464 23.69 28.49 33.05
CA ASP A 464 22.87 27.49 33.76
C ASP A 464 22.62 27.86 35.23
N PRO A 465 21.53 28.58 35.51
CA PRO A 465 21.21 29.07 36.85
C PRO A 465 20.78 27.94 37.81
N PHE A 466 20.61 26.70 37.33
CA PHE A 466 20.16 25.57 38.12
C PHE A 466 21.29 24.65 38.58
N ILE A 467 22.53 24.89 38.14
CA ILE A 467 23.72 24.22 38.69
C ILE A 467 24.19 25.02 39.92
N SER A 468 24.11 24.42 41.10
CA SER A 468 24.62 25.02 42.35
C SER A 468 26.11 25.37 42.22
N ASP A 469 26.54 26.46 42.87
CA ASP A 469 27.96 26.90 42.87
C ASP A 469 28.92 25.79 43.30
N THR A 470 28.46 24.87 44.15
CA THR A 470 29.17 23.68 44.61
C THR A 470 29.48 22.70 43.48
N GLN A 471 28.56 22.51 42.52
CA GLN A 471 28.78 21.65 41.35
C GLN A 471 29.68 22.33 40.30
N LYS A 472 29.61 23.67 40.17
CA LYS A 472 30.53 24.45 39.32
C LYS A 472 31.98 24.36 39.84
N ALA A 473 32.18 24.42 41.16
CA ALA A 473 33.51 24.30 41.78
C ALA A 473 34.15 22.91 41.58
N VAL A 474 33.37 21.84 41.70
CA VAL A 474 33.84 20.45 41.48
C VAL A 474 34.23 20.21 40.01
N ALA A 475 33.49 20.77 39.05
CA ALA A 475 33.78 20.63 37.62
C ALA A 475 35.01 21.43 37.16
N MET A 476 35.37 22.52 37.86
CA MET A 476 36.54 23.36 37.54
C MET A 476 37.83 22.90 38.23
N GLY A 477 37.82 21.76 38.94
CA GLY A 477 38.99 21.23 39.63
C GLY A 477 39.52 22.11 40.77
N GLN A 478 38.74 23.11 41.19
CA GLN A 478 39.04 23.93 42.35
C GLN A 478 38.34 23.33 43.57
N CYS A 479 38.93 22.28 44.13
CA CYS A 479 38.64 22.02 45.54
C CYS A 479 39.61 22.84 46.39
N GLY A 480 39.07 23.48 47.43
CA GLY A 480 39.85 24.25 48.39
C GLY A 480 40.81 23.36 49.18
N VAL A 481 41.60 23.99 50.06
CA VAL A 481 42.75 23.44 50.82
C VAL A 481 42.43 22.22 51.72
N ASN A 482 41.19 21.70 51.71
CA ASN A 482 40.76 20.52 52.47
C ASN A 482 40.19 19.41 51.57
N CYS A 483 40.78 19.21 50.39
CA CYS A 483 40.99 17.85 49.89
C CYS A 483 42.41 17.42 50.32
#